data_AF-A0A9E0NAD0-F1
#
_entry.id   AF-A0A9E0NAD0-F1
#
_cell.length_a   1.000
_cell.length_b   1.000
_cell.length_c   1.000
_cell.angle_alpha   90.00
_cell.angle_beta   90.00
_cell.angle_gamma   90.00
#
_symmetry.space_group_name_H-M   'P 1'
#
loop_
_entity.id
_entity.type
_entity.pdbx_description
1 polymer ?
#
loop_
_entity_poly.entity_id
_entity_poly.type
_entity_poly.pdbx_seq_one_letter_code
_entity_poly.pdbx_strand_id
1 'polypeptide(L)' 'MSSLVCATCRKLIGLGAKTYRCSVAACNTGRIKLRFCSRACWQAHVPTARHRKASCVELGAGDGGPA' A
#
# COMPACT_ATOMS: atom_id res chain seq x y z
N MET A 1 1.21 -18.94 -6.79
CA MET A 1 0.16 -18.21 -6.06
C MET A 1 0.77 -16.92 -5.54
N SER A 2 0.44 -15.78 -6.13
CA SER A 2 1.17 -14.52 -5.91
C SER A 2 0.46 -13.67 -4.84
N SER A 3 0.68 -13.98 -3.57
CA SER A 3 0.17 -13.18 -2.46
C SER A 3 0.99 -11.90 -2.31
N LEU A 4 0.32 -10.76 -2.12
CA LEU A 4 0.99 -9.50 -1.81
C LEU A 4 1.34 -9.47 -0.32
N VAL A 5 2.43 -8.81 0.06
CA VAL A 5 2.84 -8.71 1.47
C VAL A 5 2.90 -7.23 1.86
N CYS A 6 2.34 -6.90 3.03
CA CYS A 6 2.40 -5.55 3.57
C CYS A 6 3.84 -5.17 3.95
N ALA A 7 4.33 -4.02 3.51
CA ALA A 7 5.68 -3.59 3.85
C ALA A 7 5.86 -3.23 5.34
N THR A 8 4.80 -2.76 6.01
CA THR A 8 4.84 -2.36 7.43
C THR A 8 4.73 -3.56 8.36
N CYS A 9 3.69 -4.38 8.19
CA CYS A 9 3.39 -5.48 9.11
C CYS A 9 3.75 -6.86 8.56
N ARG A 10 4.24 -6.96 7.32
CA ARG A 10 4.56 -8.22 6.62
C ARG A 10 3.41 -9.22 6.55
N LYS A 11 2.17 -8.76 6.75
CA LYS A 11 0.97 -9.57 6.63
C LYS A 11 0.71 -9.89 5.17
N LEU A 12 0.34 -11.14 4.90
CA LEU A 12 -0.15 -11.57 3.60
C LEU A 12 -1.47 -10.87 3.30
N ILE A 13 -1.54 -10.27 2.13
CA ILE A 13 -2.70 -9.60 1.57
C ILE A 13 -3.28 -10.55 0.54
N GLY A 14 -4.53 -10.95 0.77
CA GLY A 14 -5.26 -11.83 -0.14
C GLY A 14 -5.35 -11.25 -1.55
N LEU A 15 -5.32 -12.12 -2.55
CA LEU A 15 -5.71 -11.75 -3.92
C LEU A 15 -7.14 -11.20 -3.87
N GLY A 16 -7.33 -9.96 -4.33
CA GLY A 16 -8.63 -9.28 -4.25
C GLY A 16 -8.93 -8.62 -2.89
N ALA A 17 -7.93 -8.42 -2.02
CA ALA A 17 -8.08 -7.53 -0.87
C ALA A 17 -7.69 -6.09 -1.22
N LYS A 18 -8.32 -5.12 -0.55
CA LYS A 18 -7.97 -3.70 -0.69
C LYS A 18 -6.51 -3.50 -0.29
N THR A 19 -5.71 -2.98 -1.21
CA THR A 19 -4.31 -2.65 -0.95
C THR A 19 -4.11 -1.14 -1.05
N TYR A 20 -3.08 -0.65 -0.39
CA TYR A 20 -2.74 0.76 -0.38
C TYR A 20 -1.31 0.89 -0.88
N ARG A 21 -1.06 1.89 -1.73
CA ARG A 21 0.30 2.28 -2.14
C ARG A 21 0.54 3.74 -1.80
N CYS A 22 1.81 4.12 -1.69
CA CYS A 22 2.17 5.53 -1.63
C CYS A 22 2.08 6.14 -3.03
N SER A 23 1.70 7.42 -3.16
CA SER A 23 1.73 8.14 -4.43
C SER A 23 3.14 8.57 -4.84
N VAL A 24 4.11 8.48 -3.94
CA VAL A 24 5.48 8.95 -4.15
C VAL A 24 6.23 7.94 -5.02
N ALA A 25 6.80 8.39 -6.13
CA ALA A 25 7.58 7.53 -7.03
C ALA A 25 8.75 6.88 -6.28
N ALA A 26 9.45 7.59 -5.40
CA ALA A 26 10.54 7.01 -4.58
C ALA A 26 10.12 5.79 -3.74
N CYS A 27 8.88 5.72 -3.27
CA CYS A 27 8.34 4.56 -2.55
C CYS A 27 7.93 3.39 -3.45
N ASN A 28 7.78 3.64 -4.75
CA ASN A 28 7.36 2.65 -5.76
C ASN A 28 8.46 2.34 -6.79
N THR A 29 9.56 3.10 -6.77
CA THR A 29 10.70 3.00 -7.69
C THR A 29 11.71 2.00 -7.14
N GLY A 30 12.26 1.17 -8.04
CA GLY A 30 13.25 0.15 -7.72
C GLY A 30 12.65 -1.25 -7.51
N ARG A 31 13.34 -2.09 -6.74
CA ARG A 31 12.93 -3.48 -6.47
C ARG A 31 11.84 -3.62 -5.40
N ILE A 32 11.51 -2.54 -4.69
CA ILE A 32 10.65 -2.56 -3.51
C ILE A 32 9.31 -1.93 -3.86
N LYS A 33 8.36 -2.76 -4.32
CA LYS A 33 6.97 -2.32 -4.52
C LYS A 33 6.25 -2.32 -3.18
N LEU A 34 6.35 -1.22 -2.42
CA LEU A 34 5.70 -1.08 -1.12
C LEU A 34 4.17 -1.13 -1.29
N ARG A 35 3.56 -2.25 -0.87
CA ARG A 35 2.12 -2.38 -0.68
C ARG A 35 1.80 -2.39 0.81
N PHE A 36 0.67 -1.81 1.17
CA PHE A 36 0.17 -1.80 2.53
C PHE A 36 -1.22 -2.43 2.58
N CYS A 37 -1.51 -3.18 3.65
CA CYS A 37 -2.82 -3.78 3.84
C CYS A 37 -3.88 -2.79 4.32
N SER A 38 -3.48 -1.63 4.85
CA SER A 38 -4.39 -0.65 5.47
C SER A 38 -3.81 0.76 5.48
N ARG A 39 -4.67 1.78 5.57
CA ARG A 39 -4.26 3.19 5.75
C ARG A 39 -3.42 3.40 7.01
N ALA A 40 -3.63 2.64 8.08
CA ALA A 40 -2.80 2.71 9.29
C ALA A 40 -1.34 2.29 9.02
N CYS A 41 -1.14 1.19 8.28
CA CYS A 41 0.19 0.74 7.88
C CYS A 41 0.89 1.76 6.97
N TRP A 42 0.12 2.41 6.08
CA TRP A 42 0.64 3.54 5.30
C TRP A 42 0.98 4.73 6.20
N GLN A 43 0.11 5.18 7.12
CA GLN A 43 0.42 6.30 8.01
C GLN A 43 1.69 6.06 8.85
N ALA A 44 1.91 4.84 9.31
CA ALA A 44 3.14 4.47 10.02
C ALA A 44 4.42 4.57 9.17
N HIS A 45 4.32 4.52 7.83
CA HIS A 45 5.47 4.69 6.92
C HIS A 45 5.80 6.18 6.66
N VAL A 46 4.80 7.07 6.70
CA VAL A 46 4.93 8.49 6.33
C VAL A 46 5.94 9.26 7.21
N PRO A 47 5.94 9.16 8.56
CA PRO A 47 6.83 9.97 9.39
C PRO A 47 8.30 9.60 9.19
N THR A 48 8.58 8.33 8.91
CA THR A 48 9.93 7.80 8.69
C THR A 48 10.58 8.34 7.42
N ALA A 49 9.78 8.77 6.44
CA ALA A 49 10.26 9.13 5.12
C ALA A 49 10.25 10.64 4.81
N ARG A 50 9.83 11.49 5.78
CA ARG A 50 9.79 12.97 5.66
C ARG A 50 9.09 13.45 4.37
N HIS A 51 8.11 12.68 3.87
CA HIS A 51 7.49 12.97 2.59
C HIS A 51 6.48 14.13 2.72
N ARG A 52 6.89 15.33 2.28
CA ARG A 52 6.07 16.56 2.31
C ARG A 52 4.79 16.48 1.46
N LYS A 53 4.71 15.52 0.52
CA LYS A 53 3.62 15.32 -0.45
C LYS A 53 3.30 13.82 -0.66
N ALA A 54 3.24 13.03 0.41
CA ALA A 54 2.78 11.65 0.30
C ALA A 54 1.25 11.59 0.31
N SER A 55 0.66 11.00 -0.73
CA SER A 55 -0.76 10.64 -0.76
C SER A 55 -0.94 9.13 -0.69
N CYS A 56 -1.99 8.69 -0.02
CA CYS A 56 -2.37 7.28 0.06
C CYS A 56 -3.25 6.95 -1.14
N VAL A 57 -2.77 6.08 -2.04
CA VAL A 57 -3.54 5.64 -3.20
C VAL A 57 -4.10 4.25 -2.90
N GLU A 58 -5.42 4.18 -2.81
CA GLU A 58 -6.14 2.92 -2.60
C GLU A 58 -6.17 2.17 -3.94
N LEU A 59 -5.46 1.04 -3.98
CA LEU A 59 -5.54 0.07 -5.05
C LEU A 59 -6.67 -0.87 -4.65
N GLY A 60 -7.89 -0.45 -4.98
CA GLY A 60 -9.07 -1.26 -4.79
C GLY A 60 -8.87 -2.64 -5.40
N ALA A 61 -9.23 -3.67 -4.64
CA ALA A 61 -9.67 -4.91 -5.24
C ALA A 61 -10.83 -4.53 -6.17
N GLY A 62 -10.61 -4.71 -7.48
CA GLY A 62 -11.26 -3.92 -8.53
C GLY A 62 -12.73 -3.63 -8.28
N ASP A 63 -13.14 -2.36 -8.45
CA ASP A 63 -14.45 -1.93 -8.97
C ASP A 63 -15.73 -2.65 -8.50
N GLY A 64 -15.70 -3.32 -7.34
CA GLY A 64 -16.88 -3.84 -6.68
C GLY A 64 -17.47 -2.73 -5.84
N GLY A 65 -18.14 -1.78 -6.51
CA GLY A 65 -19.12 -0.91 -5.87
C GLY A 65 -20.14 -1.74 -5.07
N PRO A 66 -20.78 -1.13 -4.04
CA PRO A 66 -21.57 -1.85 -3.05
C PRO A 66 -22.84 -2.48 -3.64
N ALA A 67 -23.21 -3.63 -3.06
CA ALA A 67 -24.55 -4.12 -2.74
C ALA A 67 -25.67 -3.99 -3.78
#